data_AF-A0A7S3M1R4-F1
#
_entry.id   AF-A0A7S3M1R4-F1
#
_cell.length_a   1.000
_cell.length_b   1.000
_cell.length_c   1.000
_cell.angle_alpha   90.00
_cell.angle_beta   90.00
_cell.angle_gamma   90.00
#
_symmetry.space_group_name_H-M   'P 1'
#
loop_
_entity.id
_entity.type
_entity.pdbx_description
1 polymer ?
#
loop_
_entity_poly.entity_id
_entity_poly.type
_entity_poly.pdbx_seq_one_letter_code
_entity_poly.pdbx_strand_id
1 'polypeptide(L)'
;KNSPLRGAKKPLKDVRAGGGKCETAKDCNGGYGASKGTQGWCEGKKCHCAADFTGPNCLVPTYQNDFPDWDVEPWAVFVPLSLPLSLVIAVALCAVAMLVAVFYGVYKRNRNRNNSSGGDRGSYVEIGQQQANNSSSWL
;
A
#
# COMPACT_ATOMS: atom_id res chain seq x y z
N LYS A 1 -49.91 7.59 19.99
CA LYS A 1 -49.90 7.19 18.56
C LYS A 1 -50.03 8.47 17.75
N ASN A 2 -48.92 9.07 17.34
CA ASN A 2 -48.93 10.36 16.64
C ASN A 2 -48.90 10.08 15.13
N SER A 3 -49.92 10.55 14.42
CA SER A 3 -50.05 10.45 12.97
C SER A 3 -48.98 11.29 12.28
N PRO A 4 -48.31 10.82 11.21
CA PRO A 4 -47.31 11.62 10.51
C PRO A 4 -47.99 12.68 9.64
N LEU A 5 -47.47 13.91 9.71
CA LEU A 5 -47.85 15.06 8.89
C LEU A 5 -47.72 14.72 7.40
N ARG A 6 -48.75 15.08 6.62
CA ARG A 6 -48.79 14.88 5.16
C ARG A 6 -47.59 15.58 4.52
N GLY A 7 -46.70 14.81 3.89
CA GLY A 7 -45.50 15.33 3.22
C GLY A 7 -44.16 14.95 3.87
N ALA A 8 -44.16 14.20 4.98
CA ALA A 8 -42.93 13.65 5.52
C ALA A 8 -42.31 12.65 4.55
N LYS A 9 -41.23 13.06 3.86
CA LYS A 9 -40.40 12.15 3.06
C LYS A 9 -39.86 11.08 4.00
N LYS A 10 -40.24 9.82 3.80
CA LYS A 10 -39.62 8.72 4.51
C LYS A 10 -38.16 8.60 4.05
N PRO A 11 -37.20 8.43 4.96
CA PRO A 11 -35.82 8.21 4.56
C PRO A 11 -35.74 6.92 3.72
N LEU A 12 -34.88 6.93 2.70
CA LEU A 12 -34.70 5.80 1.78
C LEU A 12 -34.11 4.56 2.48
N LYS A 13 -33.45 4.74 3.63
CA LYS A 13 -32.90 3.69 4.50
C LYS A 13 -33.14 4.05 5.97
N ASP A 14 -33.18 3.05 6.83
CA ASP A 14 -33.22 3.26 8.28
C ASP A 14 -31.98 4.06 8.71
N VAL A 15 -32.21 5.26 9.24
CA VAL A 15 -31.15 6.13 9.74
C VAL A 15 -30.66 5.55 11.06
N ARG A 16 -29.40 5.09 11.13
CA ARG A 16 -28.79 4.69 12.40
C ARG A 16 -28.57 5.92 13.27
N ALA A 17 -29.39 6.05 14.31
CA ALA A 17 -29.23 7.06 15.34
C ALA A 17 -28.20 6.59 16.39
N GLY A 18 -27.00 7.17 16.38
CA GLY A 18 -25.98 6.92 17.42
C GLY A 18 -25.04 5.76 17.13
N GLY A 19 -24.54 5.12 18.19
CA GLY A 19 -23.62 3.97 18.13
C GLY A 19 -22.13 4.31 18.28
N GLY A 20 -21.76 5.59 18.32
CA GLY A 20 -20.42 6.04 18.66
C GLY A 20 -20.05 5.70 20.10
N LYS A 21 -18.76 5.51 20.37
CA LYS A 21 -18.27 5.18 21.71
C LYS A 21 -18.28 6.44 22.59
N CYS A 22 -18.80 6.32 23.81
CA CYS A 22 -18.86 7.41 24.77
C CYS A 22 -18.49 6.95 26.18
N GLU A 23 -18.01 7.88 26.99
CA GLU A 23 -17.82 7.73 28.44
C GLU A 23 -18.82 8.57 29.22
N THR A 24 -19.20 9.73 28.67
CA THR A 24 -20.15 10.67 29.26
C THR A 24 -21.16 11.14 28.23
N ALA A 25 -22.28 11.72 28.70
CA ALA A 25 -23.30 12.28 27.81
C ALA A 25 -22.76 13.39 26.88
N LYS A 26 -21.67 14.08 27.29
CA LYS A 26 -21.04 15.14 26.48
C LYS A 26 -20.42 14.62 25.19
N ASP A 27 -19.98 13.37 25.18
CA ASP A 27 -19.38 12.74 24.00
C ASP A 27 -20.42 12.51 22.89
N CYS A 28 -21.70 12.47 23.28
CA CYS A 28 -22.86 12.36 22.39
C CYS A 28 -23.55 13.72 22.17
N ASN A 29 -22.81 14.81 22.40
CA ASN A 29 -23.30 16.19 22.39
C ASN A 29 -24.52 16.44 23.30
N GLY A 30 -24.66 15.63 24.35
CA GLY A 30 -25.63 15.83 25.41
C GLY A 30 -25.18 16.94 26.35
N GLY A 31 -26.06 17.92 26.61
CA GLY A 31 -25.81 18.96 27.61
C GLY A 31 -25.53 18.39 29.01
N TYR A 32 -24.92 19.21 29.87
CA TYR A 32 -24.65 18.85 31.26
C TYR A 32 -25.96 18.61 32.01
N GLY A 33 -26.24 17.37 32.39
CA GLY A 33 -27.38 17.03 33.23
C GLY A 33 -28.09 15.78 32.72
N ALA A 34 -28.16 14.76 33.58
CA ALA A 34 -28.61 13.40 33.29
C ALA A 34 -30.14 13.27 33.04
N SER A 35 -30.69 14.10 32.17
CA SER A 35 -32.07 13.97 31.70
C SER A 35 -32.11 14.28 30.22
N LYS A 36 -31.76 13.29 29.38
CA LYS A 36 -31.84 13.37 27.92
C LYS A 36 -31.23 14.66 27.37
N GLY A 37 -29.90 14.68 27.29
CA GLY A 37 -29.17 15.75 26.62
C GLY A 37 -29.84 16.08 25.29
N THR A 38 -29.95 17.37 24.99
CA THR A 38 -30.72 17.96 23.88
C THR A 38 -30.52 17.27 22.52
N GLN A 39 -29.41 16.56 22.34
CA GLN A 39 -29.04 15.88 21.10
C GLN A 39 -28.79 14.37 21.28
N GLY A 40 -28.26 13.94 22.44
CA GLY A 40 -28.03 12.53 22.73
C GLY A 40 -27.63 12.25 24.19
N TRP A 41 -27.58 10.97 24.54
CA TRP A 41 -27.09 10.48 25.84
C TRP A 41 -26.18 9.26 25.65
N CYS A 42 -25.33 9.02 26.64
CA CYS A 42 -24.45 7.86 26.66
C CYS A 42 -25.08 6.73 27.48
N GLU A 43 -25.28 5.57 26.88
CA GLU A 43 -25.83 4.37 27.52
C GLU A 43 -25.00 3.15 27.10
N GLY A 44 -24.52 2.36 28.07
CA GLY A 44 -23.71 1.18 27.77
C GLY A 44 -22.43 1.47 26.98
N LYS A 45 -21.81 2.64 27.18
CA LYS A 45 -20.65 3.16 26.42
C LYS A 45 -20.93 3.43 24.93
N LYS A 46 -22.20 3.57 24.56
CA LYS A 46 -22.63 3.94 23.21
C LYS A 46 -23.55 5.15 23.25
N CYS A 47 -23.42 6.00 22.24
CA CYS A 47 -24.30 7.15 22.08
C CYS A 47 -25.66 6.73 21.57
N HIS A 48 -26.70 7.28 22.17
CA HIS A 48 -28.08 7.21 21.73
C HIS A 48 -28.55 8.62 21.41
N CYS A 49 -29.00 8.84 20.17
CA CYS A 49 -29.42 10.16 19.73
C CYS A 49 -30.91 10.41 19.98
N ALA A 50 -31.24 11.68 20.20
CA ALA A 50 -32.62 12.15 20.17
C ALA A 50 -33.19 12.02 18.74
N ALA A 51 -34.53 12.03 18.62
CA ALA A 51 -35.23 11.74 17.35
C ALA A 51 -34.83 12.63 16.17
N ASP A 52 -34.34 13.84 16.45
CA ASP A 52 -33.96 14.84 15.45
C ASP A 52 -32.46 14.84 15.13
N PHE A 53 -31.68 13.92 15.71
CA PHE A 53 -30.22 13.84 15.53
C PHE A 53 -29.78 12.43 15.12
N THR A 54 -28.70 12.38 14.34
CA THR A 54 -28.10 11.16 13.81
C THR A 54 -26.57 11.24 13.80
N GLY A 55 -25.93 10.14 13.41
CA GLY A 55 -24.48 9.96 13.41
C GLY A 55 -23.96 9.37 14.73
N PRO A 56 -22.69 8.96 14.77
CA PRO A 56 -22.10 8.25 15.90
C PRO A 56 -22.16 9.05 17.21
N ASN A 57 -21.99 10.37 17.15
CA ASN A 57 -21.99 11.27 18.31
C ASN A 57 -23.18 12.26 18.30
N CYS A 58 -24.24 11.98 17.54
CA CYS A 58 -25.47 12.80 17.50
C CYS A 58 -25.26 14.26 17.07
N LEU A 59 -24.26 14.53 16.22
CA LEU A 59 -23.90 15.88 15.77
C LEU A 59 -24.71 16.36 14.57
N VAL A 60 -25.34 15.45 13.83
CA VAL A 60 -25.97 15.76 12.54
C VAL A 60 -27.48 15.75 12.70
N PRO A 61 -28.20 16.83 12.36
CA PRO A 61 -29.66 16.82 12.36
C PRO A 61 -30.22 15.89 11.29
N THR A 62 -31.27 15.13 11.60
CA THR A 62 -31.86 14.12 10.69
C THR A 62 -32.41 14.72 9.39
N TYR A 63 -32.83 15.99 9.39
CA TYR A 63 -33.34 16.69 8.21
C TYR A 63 -32.26 17.18 7.24
N GLN A 64 -30.98 17.14 7.63
CA GLN A 64 -29.87 17.55 6.76
C GLN A 64 -29.23 16.39 6.02
N ASN A 65 -29.57 15.14 6.39
CA ASN A 65 -28.88 13.97 5.85
C ASN A 65 -29.83 12.94 5.23
N ASP A 66 -30.16 13.17 3.95
CA ASP A 66 -30.85 12.20 3.10
C ASP A 66 -29.92 11.06 2.63
N PHE A 67 -28.60 11.15 2.88
CA PHE A 67 -27.59 10.17 2.46
C PHE A 67 -26.82 9.64 3.69
N PRO A 68 -26.87 8.34 4.03
CA PRO A 68 -26.11 7.82 5.16
C PRO A 68 -24.60 7.77 4.84
N ASP A 69 -23.87 8.85 5.13
CA ASP A 69 -22.41 8.96 4.88
C ASP A 69 -21.55 8.09 5.83
N TRP A 70 -22.17 7.41 6.80
CA TRP A 70 -21.51 6.57 7.79
C TRP A 70 -21.29 5.12 7.31
N ASP A 71 -21.92 4.73 6.20
CA ASP A 71 -21.57 3.52 5.43
C ASP A 71 -20.51 3.89 4.38
N VAL A 72 -19.38 4.43 4.84
CA VAL A 72 -18.17 4.40 4.02
C VAL A 72 -17.73 2.95 3.95
N GLU A 73 -18.24 2.23 2.94
CA GLU A 73 -17.64 0.97 2.52
C GLU A 73 -16.12 1.22 2.41
N PRO A 74 -15.28 0.34 2.98
CA PRO A 74 -13.85 0.47 2.83
C PRO A 74 -13.54 0.46 1.33
N TRP A 75 -13.19 1.62 0.80
CA TRP A 75 -12.80 1.84 -0.61
C TRP A 75 -11.62 0.97 -1.03
N ALA A 76 -10.96 0.30 -0.08
CA ALA A 76 -10.14 -0.87 -0.32
C ALA A 76 -11.01 -2.11 -0.53
N VAL A 77 -11.80 -2.12 -1.60
CA VAL A 77 -12.18 -3.39 -2.23
C VAL A 77 -10.87 -3.96 -2.75
N PHE A 78 -10.22 -4.81 -1.94
CA PHE A 78 -9.23 -5.75 -2.43
C PHE A 78 -9.98 -6.65 -3.40
N VAL A 79 -10.11 -6.20 -4.66
CA VAL A 79 -10.48 -7.08 -5.76
C VAL A 79 -9.31 -8.05 -5.82
N PRO A 80 -9.46 -9.33 -5.44
CA PRO A 80 -8.40 -10.29 -5.65
C PRO A 80 -8.18 -10.28 -7.16
N LEU A 81 -7.03 -9.77 -7.59
CA LEU A 81 -6.66 -9.75 -8.99
C LEU A 81 -6.56 -11.22 -9.39
N SER A 82 -7.63 -11.76 -9.99
CA SER A 82 -7.71 -13.15 -10.42
C SER A 82 -6.84 -13.30 -11.67
N LEU A 83 -5.53 -13.26 -11.45
CA LEU A 83 -4.54 -13.45 -12.49
C LEU A 83 -4.66 -14.90 -12.95
N PRO A 84 -4.88 -15.16 -14.26
CA PRO A 84 -4.89 -16.52 -14.76
C PRO A 84 -3.52 -17.16 -14.50
N LEU A 85 -3.52 -18.41 -14.03
CA LEU A 85 -2.31 -19.17 -13.70
C LEU A 85 -1.27 -19.16 -14.83
N SER A 86 -1.71 -19.12 -16.08
CA SER A 86 -0.84 -19.02 -17.26
C SER A 86 0.05 -17.78 -17.25
N LEU A 87 -0.46 -16.63 -16.79
CA LEU A 87 0.29 -15.37 -16.76
C LEU A 87 1.35 -15.40 -15.65
N VAL A 88 1.00 -15.97 -14.49
CA VAL A 88 1.94 -16.17 -13.37
C VAL A 88 3.10 -17.09 -13.81
N ILE A 89 2.79 -18.19 -14.49
CA ILE A 89 3.80 -19.13 -15.00
C ILE A 89 4.69 -18.46 -16.05
N ALA A 90 4.11 -17.71 -16.99
CA ALA A 90 4.86 -17.01 -18.03
C ALA A 90 5.87 -16.01 -17.43
N VAL A 91 5.45 -15.22 -16.44
CA VAL A 91 6.32 -14.25 -15.75
C VAL A 91 7.45 -14.98 -15.00
N ALA A 92 7.13 -16.08 -14.32
CA ALA A 92 8.13 -16.89 -13.62
C ALA A 92 9.18 -17.47 -14.59
N LEU A 93 8.75 -18.01 -15.74
CA LEU A 93 9.66 -18.54 -16.75
C LEU A 93 10.57 -17.45 -17.34
N CYS A 94 10.03 -16.26 -17.62
CA CYS A 94 10.84 -15.12 -18.07
C CYS A 94 11.89 -14.71 -17.04
N ALA A 95 11.53 -14.67 -15.75
CA ALA A 95 12.47 -14.35 -14.68
C ALA A 95 13.60 -15.39 -14.59
N VAL A 96 13.27 -16.68 -14.67
CA VAL A 96 14.27 -17.76 -14.66
C VAL A 96 15.20 -17.68 -15.88
N ALA A 97 14.66 -17.42 -17.07
CA ALA A 97 15.48 -17.28 -18.28
C ALA A 97 16.47 -16.12 -18.18
N MET A 98 16.03 -14.97 -17.65
CA MET A 98 16.91 -13.81 -17.41
C MET A 98 18.02 -14.15 -16.42
N LEU A 99 17.70 -14.85 -15.32
CA LEU A 99 18.71 -15.28 -14.34
C LEU A 99 19.74 -16.23 -14.96
N VAL A 100 19.29 -17.22 -15.74
CA VAL A 100 20.19 -18.17 -16.42
C VAL A 100 21.11 -17.44 -17.41
N ALA A 101 20.58 -16.50 -18.19
CA ALA A 101 21.37 -15.73 -19.14
C ALA A 101 22.45 -14.88 -18.43
N VAL A 102 22.10 -14.24 -17.31
CA VAL A 102 23.06 -13.49 -16.49
C VAL A 102 24.13 -14.41 -15.92
N PHE A 103 23.75 -15.54 -15.33
CA PHE A 103 24.69 -16.53 -14.79
C PHE A 103 25.64 -17.07 -15.86
N TYR A 104 25.12 -17.40 -17.04
CA TYR A 104 25.95 -17.88 -18.14
C TYR A 104 26.91 -16.79 -18.66
N GLY A 105 26.45 -15.55 -18.76
CA GLY A 105 27.27 -14.40 -19.13
C GLY A 105 28.41 -14.16 -18.15
N VAL A 106 28.13 -14.22 -16.84
CA VAL A 106 29.14 -14.07 -15.78
C VAL A 106 30.11 -15.24 -15.78
N TYR A 107 29.62 -16.48 -15.88
CA TYR A 107 30.46 -17.67 -15.90
C TYR A 107 31.41 -17.68 -17.11
N LYS A 108 30.89 -17.37 -18.30
CA LYS A 108 31.68 -17.27 -19.53
C LYS A 108 32.74 -16.16 -19.43
N ARG A 109 32.37 -15.01 -18.88
CA ARG A 109 33.31 -13.90 -18.66
C ARG A 109 34.42 -14.28 -17.68
N ASN A 110 34.09 -15.03 -16.63
CA ASN A 110 35.07 -15.51 -15.66
C ASN A 110 36.03 -16.54 -16.28
N ARG A 111 35.51 -17.47 -17.11
CA ARG A 111 36.35 -18.45 -17.82
C ARG A 111 37.34 -17.77 -18.78
N ASN A 112 36.90 -16.75 -19.51
CA ASN A 112 37.80 -16.01 -20.40
C ASN A 112 38.90 -15.27 -19.62
N ARG A 113 38.61 -14.72 -18.44
CA ARG A 113 39.62 -14.10 -17.57
C ARG A 113 40.65 -15.13 -17.08
N ASN A 114 40.20 -16.30 -16.65
CA ASN A 114 41.11 -17.35 -16.16
C ASN A 114 42.00 -17.93 -17.27
N ASN A 115 41.49 -18.04 -18.50
CA ASN A 115 42.30 -18.47 -19.64
C ASN A 115 43.33 -17.42 -20.07
N SER A 116 43.02 -16.12 -19.94
CA SER A 116 43.97 -15.05 -20.23
C SER A 116 45.06 -14.89 -19.15
N SER A 117 44.81 -15.31 -17.90
CA SER A 117 45.82 -15.25 -16.83
C SER A 117 46.80 -16.43 -16.80
N GLY A 118 46.61 -17.46 -17.64
CA GLY A 118 47.50 -18.63 -17.74
C GLY A 118 48.48 -18.60 -18.92
N GLY A 119 48.43 -17.59 -19.79
CA GLY A 119 49.19 -17.55 -21.06
C GLY A 119 50.37 -16.57 -21.14
N ASP A 120 50.45 -15.57 -20.26
CA ASP A 120 51.43 -14.48 -20.39
C ASP A 120 52.41 -14.42 -19.21
N ARG A 121 53.27 -15.43 -19.10
CA ARG A 121 54.44 -15.39 -18.20
C ARG A 121 55.78 -15.73 -18.87
N GLY A 122 55.88 -15.62 -20.19
CA GLY A 122 57.14 -15.87 -20.88
C GLY A 122 57.26 -15.22 -22.24
N SER A 123 57.44 -13.89 -22.31
CA SER A 123 58.08 -13.24 -23.47
C SER A 123 58.44 -11.77 -23.22
N TYR A 124 59.26 -11.47 -22.20
CA TYR A 124 59.94 -10.16 -22.11
C TYR A 124 61.33 -10.31 -21.47
N VAL A 125 62.19 -11.14 -22.06
CA VAL A 125 63.65 -11.09 -21.80
C VAL A 125 64.39 -11.37 -23.11
N GLU A 126 64.29 -10.50 -24.11
CA GLU A 126 65.27 -10.48 -25.22
C GLU A 126 65.15 -9.27 -26.17
N ILE A 127 65.23 -8.02 -25.67
CA ILE A 127 65.49 -6.86 -26.55
C ILE A 127 66.52 -5.89 -25.92
N GLY A 128 67.46 -6.42 -25.14
CA GLY A 128 68.44 -5.61 -24.40
C GLY A 128 69.91 -5.74 -24.82
N GLN A 129 70.29 -6.69 -25.69
CA GLN A 129 71.71 -7.09 -25.80
C GLN A 129 72.36 -6.97 -27.18
N GLN A 130 71.65 -6.54 -28.23
CA GLN A 130 72.22 -6.43 -29.58
C GLN A 130 72.75 -5.04 -29.96
N GLN A 131 72.59 -4.01 -29.13
CA GLN A 131 73.02 -2.64 -29.46
C GLN A 131 74.41 -2.22 -28.90
N ALA A 132 75.13 -3.11 -28.22
CA ALA A 132 76.44 -2.79 -27.64
C ALA A 132 77.65 -3.25 -28.49
N ASN A 133 77.47 -4.08 -29.52
CA ASN A 133 78.60 -4.69 -30.26
C ASN A 133 78.94 -4.04 -31.61
N ASN A 134 78.29 -2.94 -32.00
CA ASN A 134 78.51 -2.33 -33.33
C ASN A 134 79.19 -0.96 -33.30
N SER A 135 79.71 -0.53 -32.14
CA SER A 135 80.34 0.79 -31.97
C SER A 135 81.87 0.78 -32.09
N SER A 136 82.50 -0.37 -32.39
CA SER A 136 83.96 -0.53 -32.26
C SER A 136 84.75 -0.55 -33.58
N SER A 137 84.14 -0.21 -34.72
CA SER A 137 84.77 -0.37 -36.05
C SER A 137 84.96 0.95 -36.82
N TRP A 138 85.45 2.00 -36.15
CA TRP A 138 86.05 3.16 -36.80
C TRP A 138 87.26 3.65 -36.00
N LEU A 139 88.36 2.90 -36.11
CA LEU A 139 89.73 3.39 -36.01
C LEU A 139 90.48 2.91 -37.25
#